data_AF-A0A2G9SFJ3-F1
#
_entry.id   AF-A0A2G9SFJ3-F1
#
_cell.length_a   1.000
_cell.length_b   1.000
_cell.length_c   1.000
_cell.angle_alpha   90.00
_cell.angle_beta   90.00
_cell.angle_gamma   90.00
#
_symmetry.space_group_name_H-M   'P 1'
#
loop_
_entity.id
_entity.type
_entity.pdbx_description
1 polymer ?
#
loop_
_entity_poly.entity_id
_entity_poly.type
_entity_poly.pdbx_seq_one_letter_code
_entity_poly.pdbx_strand_id
1 'polypeptide(L)'
;NVGEDCPVFDGLFEFCQLSTGGSVASSVKLNKQQTDIAVNWAGGLHHAKKSEASGFCYVNDIVLAILELLKYHQRVLYIDIDIHHGDGVEEAFYTTDRVMTVSFHKYGEYFPGTGDLRCLFVFPGHAKCVEFMKTFNLPLLMLGGGGYTIRNVARCWTFETAVALDTEIPNGQYKLPYNDYFEYFGPDFKLHISPSNMTNQNTNEYLEKIKQRLFENLRMLPHAPGVQMQAIPEDAVQDDSGDEDDDDPDKRISMTSLRSTW
;
A
#
# COMPACT_ATOMS: atom_id res chain seq x y z
N ASN A 1 17.23 11.46 18.99
CA ASN A 1 16.61 10.41 19.82
C ASN A 1 17.27 9.04 19.57
N VAL A 2 18.57 8.92 19.84
CA VAL A 2 19.33 7.65 19.76
C VAL A 2 19.79 7.34 21.18
N GLY A 3 19.46 6.16 21.69
CA GLY A 3 19.49 5.85 23.12
C GLY A 3 18.88 4.50 23.45
N GLU A 4 17.85 4.47 24.32
CA GLU A 4 17.22 3.23 24.79
C GLU A 4 16.48 2.48 23.68
N ASP A 5 15.41 3.06 23.12
CA ASP A 5 14.60 2.41 22.08
C ASP A 5 15.31 2.36 20.71
N CYS A 6 16.33 3.19 20.51
CA CYS A 6 17.11 3.26 19.27
C CYS A 6 18.60 3.17 19.62
N PRO A 7 19.12 1.98 19.99
CA PRO A 7 20.49 1.82 20.47
C PRO A 7 21.54 2.02 19.38
N VAL A 8 22.73 2.46 19.80
CA VAL A 8 23.92 2.40 18.94
C VAL A 8 24.43 0.96 18.95
N PHE A 9 24.65 0.40 17.76
CA PHE A 9 25.26 -0.92 17.60
C PHE A 9 26.25 -0.91 16.42
N ASP A 10 27.21 -1.84 16.47
CA ASP A 10 28.20 -1.99 15.40
C ASP A 10 27.50 -2.36 14.08
N GLY A 11 27.79 -1.61 13.02
CA GLY A 11 27.13 -1.79 11.72
C GLY A 11 25.78 -1.07 11.57
N LEU A 12 25.37 -0.23 12.54
CA LEU A 12 24.11 0.54 12.46
C LEU A 12 23.92 1.26 11.11
N PHE A 13 24.95 1.96 10.63
CA PHE A 13 24.84 2.70 9.37
C PHE A 13 24.73 1.76 8.16
N GLU A 14 25.47 0.65 8.14
CA GLU A 14 25.38 -0.35 7.08
C GLU A 14 24.00 -1.01 7.05
N PHE A 15 23.43 -1.31 8.22
CA PHE A 15 22.04 -1.78 8.34
C PHE A 15 21.06 -0.80 7.69
N CYS A 16 21.17 0.50 7.99
CA CYS A 16 20.35 1.53 7.36
C CYS A 16 20.55 1.60 5.84
N GLN A 17 21.80 1.49 5.37
CA GLN A 17 22.12 1.51 3.93
C GLN A 17 21.49 0.34 3.18
N LEU A 18 21.55 -0.88 3.74
CA LEU A 18 20.99 -2.07 3.11
C LEU A 18 19.46 -2.02 3.07
N SER A 19 18.83 -1.69 4.21
CA SER A 19 17.38 -1.52 4.32
C SER A 19 16.86 -0.47 3.33
N THR A 20 17.46 0.72 3.34
CA THR A 20 17.09 1.84 2.46
C THR A 20 17.39 1.55 0.99
N GLY A 21 18.56 0.97 0.72
CA GLY A 21 19.01 0.65 -0.62
C GLY A 21 18.07 -0.33 -1.32
N GLY A 22 17.56 -1.33 -0.60
CA GLY A 22 16.56 -2.26 -1.11
C GLY A 22 15.27 -1.55 -1.56
N SER A 23 14.70 -0.70 -0.71
CA SER A 23 13.44 0.00 -0.99
C SER A 23 13.58 0.99 -2.15
N VAL A 24 14.63 1.82 -2.16
CA VAL A 24 14.89 2.78 -3.24
C VAL A 24 15.20 2.05 -4.55
N ALA A 25 16.04 1.01 -4.54
CA ALA A 25 16.36 0.25 -5.74
C ALA A 25 15.10 -0.42 -6.32
N SER A 26 14.23 -0.96 -5.48
CA SER A 26 12.94 -1.54 -5.88
C SER A 26 12.01 -0.49 -6.51
N SER A 27 11.87 0.70 -5.91
CA SER A 27 11.14 1.81 -6.52
C SER A 27 11.67 2.20 -7.90
N VAL A 28 12.99 2.19 -8.08
CA VAL A 28 13.60 2.43 -9.41
C VAL A 28 13.19 1.35 -10.42
N LYS A 29 13.11 0.07 -10.03
CA LYS A 29 12.63 -0.99 -10.96
C LYS A 29 11.16 -0.80 -11.33
N LEU A 30 10.31 -0.43 -10.36
CA LEU A 30 8.88 -0.15 -10.60
C LEU A 30 8.71 1.04 -11.55
N ASN A 31 9.40 2.17 -11.28
CA ASN A 31 9.38 3.35 -12.15
C ASN A 31 9.85 3.05 -13.58
N LYS A 32 10.87 2.19 -13.72
CA LYS A 32 11.39 1.76 -15.03
C LYS A 32 10.53 0.68 -15.70
N GLN A 33 9.42 0.28 -15.10
CA GLN A 33 8.51 -0.76 -15.61
C GLN A 33 9.25 -2.09 -15.87
N GLN A 34 10.24 -2.41 -15.03
CA GLN A 34 11.04 -3.64 -15.14
C GLN A 34 10.46 -4.78 -14.30
N THR A 35 9.48 -4.46 -13.44
CA THR A 35 8.79 -5.40 -12.57
C THR A 35 7.43 -4.84 -12.19
N ASP A 36 6.46 -5.71 -11.95
CA ASP A 36 5.12 -5.33 -11.46
C ASP A 36 5.09 -5.29 -9.93
N ILE A 37 5.84 -6.19 -9.28
CA ILE A 37 5.91 -6.33 -7.82
C ILE A 37 7.38 -6.39 -7.39
N ALA A 38 7.77 -5.52 -6.49
CA ALA A 38 9.09 -5.56 -5.86
C ALA A 38 8.95 -5.78 -4.35
N VAL A 39 9.83 -6.59 -3.76
CA VAL A 39 9.77 -6.98 -2.34
C VAL A 39 11.08 -6.64 -1.65
N ASN A 40 11.00 -5.97 -0.50
CA ASN A 40 12.14 -5.73 0.39
C ASN A 40 11.73 -5.90 1.86
N TRP A 41 11.88 -7.11 2.39
CA TRP A 41 11.56 -7.43 3.79
C TRP A 41 12.47 -6.76 4.83
N ALA A 42 13.63 -6.26 4.43
CA ALA A 42 14.53 -5.50 5.31
C ALA A 42 14.09 -4.03 5.48
N GLY A 43 13.19 -3.54 4.63
CA GLY A 43 12.61 -2.20 4.69
C GLY A 43 11.35 -2.16 5.57
N GLY A 44 10.62 -1.05 5.48
CA GLY A 44 9.38 -0.86 6.23
C GLY A 44 9.57 -0.17 7.59
N LEU A 45 10.66 0.59 7.76
CA LEU A 45 11.00 1.26 9.02
C LEU A 45 10.23 2.58 9.15
N HIS A 46 8.92 2.46 9.41
CA HIS A 46 7.94 3.54 9.29
C HIS A 46 7.98 4.63 10.38
N HIS A 47 8.66 4.40 11.51
CA HIS A 47 8.68 5.35 12.64
C HIS A 47 9.76 6.43 12.53
N ALA A 48 10.77 6.23 11.66
CA ALA A 48 11.86 7.19 11.52
C ALA A 48 11.34 8.55 11.05
N LYS A 49 11.78 9.61 11.73
CA LYS A 49 11.38 11.00 11.46
C LYS A 49 12.44 11.71 10.63
N LYS A 50 12.13 12.94 10.18
CA LYS A 50 13.07 13.73 9.36
C LYS A 50 14.42 13.99 10.05
N SER A 51 14.40 14.20 11.37
CA SER A 51 15.59 14.61 12.14
C SER A 51 15.81 13.77 13.39
N GLU A 52 15.10 12.64 13.56
CA GLU A 52 15.28 11.76 14.72
C GLU A 52 14.86 10.31 14.44
N ALA A 53 15.52 9.39 15.14
CA ALA A 53 15.14 7.99 15.19
C ALA A 53 13.96 7.79 16.17
N SER A 54 13.12 6.78 15.92
CA SER A 54 11.98 6.43 16.78
C SER A 54 11.58 4.97 16.55
N GLY A 55 11.15 4.26 17.60
CA GLY A 55 10.60 2.90 17.49
C GLY A 55 11.48 1.94 16.68
N PHE A 56 12.77 1.83 17.03
CA PHE A 56 13.78 1.04 16.32
C PHE A 56 14.12 1.49 14.88
N CYS A 57 13.54 2.60 14.40
CA CYS A 57 13.71 3.11 13.04
C CYS A 57 14.64 4.33 13.01
N TYR A 58 15.68 4.28 12.18
CA TYR A 58 16.70 5.34 12.07
C TYR A 58 16.61 6.14 10.78
N VAL A 59 16.34 5.45 9.66
CA VAL A 59 16.13 6.04 8.33
C VAL A 59 14.80 5.54 7.81
N ASN A 60 13.95 6.45 7.34
CA ASN A 60 12.65 6.10 6.80
C ASN A 60 12.80 5.70 5.32
N ASP A 61 13.07 4.43 5.08
CA ASP A 61 13.24 3.88 3.73
C ASP A 61 11.97 4.01 2.87
N ILE A 62 10.81 3.98 3.52
CA ILE A 62 9.48 4.11 2.89
C ILE A 62 9.32 5.50 2.29
N VAL A 63 9.62 6.56 3.05
CA VAL A 63 9.55 7.94 2.57
C VAL A 63 10.46 8.14 1.36
N LEU A 64 11.69 7.61 1.41
CA LEU A 64 12.64 7.69 0.29
C LEU A 64 12.16 6.91 -0.94
N ALA A 65 11.57 5.73 -0.73
CA ALA A 65 10.98 4.92 -1.79
C ALA A 65 9.78 5.62 -2.45
N ILE A 66 8.90 6.27 -1.67
CA ILE A 66 7.77 7.04 -2.18
C ILE A 66 8.25 8.27 -2.96
N LEU A 67 9.26 8.99 -2.47
CA LEU A 67 9.85 10.12 -3.18
C LEU A 67 10.43 9.70 -4.54
N GLU A 68 11.01 8.51 -4.63
CA GLU A 68 11.44 7.94 -5.92
C GLU A 68 10.24 7.65 -6.83
N LEU A 69 9.18 7.00 -6.32
CA LEU A 69 7.96 6.72 -7.10
C LEU A 69 7.26 8.01 -7.60
N LEU A 70 7.24 9.07 -6.79
CA LEU A 70 6.64 10.36 -7.12
C LEU A 70 7.33 11.07 -8.31
N LYS A 71 8.48 10.58 -8.79
CA LYS A 71 9.09 11.09 -10.03
C LYS A 71 8.30 10.69 -11.28
N TYR A 72 7.58 9.57 -11.24
CA TYR A 72 6.85 9.01 -12.38
C TYR A 72 5.35 8.88 -12.12
N HIS A 73 4.94 8.77 -10.85
CA HIS A 73 3.55 8.57 -10.45
C HIS A 73 2.97 9.87 -9.87
N GLN A 74 1.86 10.36 -10.45
CA GLN A 74 1.19 11.57 -9.94
C GLN A 74 0.67 11.37 -8.52
N ARG A 75 0.12 10.18 -8.23
CA ARG A 75 -0.42 9.77 -6.94
C ARG A 75 0.19 8.44 -6.50
N VAL A 76 0.57 8.34 -5.23
CA VAL A 76 1.07 7.12 -4.60
C VAL A 76 0.18 6.80 -3.41
N LEU A 77 -0.27 5.54 -3.29
CA LEU A 77 -1.01 5.05 -2.14
C LEU A 77 -0.07 4.28 -1.24
N TYR A 78 -0.03 4.64 0.04
CA TYR A 78 0.68 3.92 1.10
C TYR A 78 -0.33 3.26 2.03
N ILE A 79 -0.20 1.95 2.20
CA ILE A 79 -1.03 1.16 3.11
C ILE A 79 -0.12 0.49 4.14
N ASP A 80 -0.46 0.68 5.40
CA ASP A 80 0.28 0.17 6.54
C ASP A 80 -0.61 -0.77 7.38
N ILE A 81 -0.13 -1.98 7.56
CA ILE A 81 -0.77 -3.07 8.31
C ILE A 81 0.03 -3.48 9.55
N ASP A 82 1.08 -2.74 9.90
CA ASP A 82 1.76 -2.89 11.18
C ASP A 82 0.80 -2.58 12.33
N ILE A 83 1.03 -3.22 13.48
CA ILE A 83 0.22 -2.98 14.67
C ILE A 83 0.42 -1.57 15.25
N HIS A 84 1.54 -0.92 14.94
CA HIS A 84 1.82 0.47 15.30
C HIS A 84 1.42 1.41 14.17
N HIS A 85 1.05 2.63 14.53
CA HIS A 85 0.75 3.66 13.54
C HIS A 85 2.02 4.03 12.75
N GLY A 86 1.91 4.06 11.41
CA GLY A 86 2.95 4.52 10.47
C GLY A 86 3.20 6.02 10.48
N ASP A 87 3.47 6.54 11.68
CA ASP A 87 3.50 7.97 12.00
C ASP A 87 4.61 8.74 11.27
N GLY A 88 5.78 8.14 11.02
CA GLY A 88 6.86 8.80 10.28
C GLY A 88 6.52 9.02 8.81
N VAL A 89 5.78 8.08 8.20
CA VAL A 89 5.32 8.22 6.80
C VAL A 89 4.17 9.20 6.70
N GLU A 90 3.20 9.14 7.63
CA GLU A 90 2.10 10.12 7.71
C GLU A 90 2.64 11.54 7.87
N GLU A 91 3.55 11.77 8.82
CA GLU A 91 4.15 13.08 9.07
C GLU A 91 4.90 13.64 7.84
N ALA A 92 5.65 12.78 7.14
CA ALA A 92 6.42 13.20 5.96
C ALA A 92 5.56 13.69 4.79
N PHE A 93 4.32 13.18 4.67
CA PHE A 93 3.42 13.51 3.58
C PHE A 93 2.11 14.21 4.02
N TYR A 94 2.05 14.66 5.27
CA TYR A 94 0.84 15.23 5.88
C TYR A 94 0.23 16.40 5.10
N THR A 95 1.07 17.20 4.42
CA THR A 95 0.64 18.42 3.72
C THR A 95 0.61 18.27 2.19
N THR A 96 0.57 17.04 1.66
CA THR A 96 0.49 16.78 0.21
C THR A 96 -0.71 15.92 -0.14
N ASP A 97 -1.32 16.17 -1.30
CA ASP A 97 -2.39 15.36 -1.88
C ASP A 97 -1.86 14.28 -2.83
N ARG A 98 -0.55 14.29 -3.12
CA ARG A 98 0.10 13.32 -4.01
C ARG A 98 0.33 11.96 -3.35
N VAL A 99 0.28 11.88 -2.02
CA VAL A 99 0.47 10.65 -1.27
C VAL A 99 -0.69 10.49 -0.30
N MET A 100 -1.40 9.37 -0.40
CA MET A 100 -2.42 9.01 0.59
C MET A 100 -1.84 7.94 1.52
N THR A 101 -1.87 8.21 2.82
CA THR A 101 -1.42 7.27 3.86
C THR A 101 -2.63 6.64 4.55
N VAL A 102 -2.72 5.31 4.55
CA VAL A 102 -3.78 4.54 5.19
C VAL A 102 -3.14 3.55 6.15
N SER A 103 -3.41 3.67 7.46
CA SER A 103 -2.82 2.80 8.48
C SER A 103 -3.91 2.12 9.31
N PHE A 104 -3.73 0.83 9.60
CA PHE A 104 -4.61 0.06 10.47
C PHE A 104 -3.83 -0.45 11.68
N HIS A 105 -4.01 0.16 12.83
CA HIS A 105 -3.15 -0.09 13.99
C HIS A 105 -3.91 -0.09 15.31
N LYS A 106 -3.26 -0.57 16.37
CA LYS A 106 -3.78 -0.49 17.74
C LYS A 106 -3.60 0.94 18.25
N TYR A 107 -4.68 1.54 18.74
CA TYR A 107 -4.67 2.87 19.35
C TYR A 107 -5.30 2.88 20.77
N GLY A 108 -4.83 3.79 21.63
CA GLY A 108 -5.05 3.82 23.09
C GLY A 108 -3.73 4.01 23.84
N GLU A 109 -3.56 3.39 25.02
CA GLU A 109 -2.27 3.28 25.71
C GLU A 109 -1.30 2.36 24.92
N TYR A 110 -0.86 2.81 23.75
CA TYR A 110 -0.01 2.07 22.82
C TYR A 110 0.88 3.01 22.01
N PHE A 111 2.12 2.60 21.73
CA PHE A 111 3.05 3.36 20.90
C PHE A 111 2.55 3.44 19.44
N PRO A 112 2.75 4.56 18.71
CA PRO A 112 3.40 5.82 19.09
C PRO A 112 2.47 6.87 19.73
N GLY A 113 1.20 6.52 20.00
CA GLY A 113 0.23 7.45 20.58
C GLY A 113 -0.44 8.41 19.59
N THR A 114 -0.21 8.25 18.28
CA THR A 114 -0.84 9.02 17.19
C THR A 114 -1.75 8.12 16.32
N GLY A 115 -2.50 8.70 15.38
CA GLY A 115 -3.30 7.94 14.40
C GLY A 115 -4.71 7.51 14.83
N ASP A 116 -5.48 8.32 15.58
CA ASP A 116 -6.79 7.89 16.12
C ASP A 116 -7.79 7.33 15.09
N LEU A 117 -7.88 5.99 14.97
CA LEU A 117 -9.07 5.12 14.91
C LEU A 117 -8.61 3.67 14.58
N ARG A 118 -8.94 2.72 15.48
CA ARG A 118 -8.20 1.47 15.77
C ARG A 118 -8.57 0.25 14.89
N CYS A 119 -7.64 -0.70 14.72
CA CYS A 119 -7.91 -2.09 14.32
C CYS A 119 -6.77 -3.09 14.69
N LEU A 120 -7.03 -4.41 14.65
CA LEU A 120 -6.07 -5.51 14.90
C LEU A 120 -6.31 -6.69 13.92
N PHE A 121 -5.26 -7.42 13.50
CA PHE A 121 -5.34 -8.53 12.52
C PHE A 121 -4.67 -9.85 12.93
N VAL A 122 -4.99 -10.95 12.21
CA VAL A 122 -4.43 -12.32 12.33
C VAL A 122 -3.98 -12.86 10.96
N PHE A 123 -2.94 -13.71 10.93
CA PHE A 123 -2.13 -14.13 9.78
C PHE A 123 -2.82 -14.59 8.48
N PRO A 124 -3.90 -15.41 8.45
CA PRO A 124 -4.59 -15.66 7.19
C PRO A 124 -5.22 -14.38 6.61
N GLY A 125 -5.62 -13.45 7.48
CA GLY A 125 -6.10 -12.13 7.08
C GLY A 125 -4.99 -11.19 6.62
N HIS A 126 -3.77 -11.33 7.14
CA HIS A 126 -2.65 -10.46 6.77
C HIS A 126 -2.29 -10.60 5.27
N ALA A 127 -2.12 -11.85 4.81
CA ALA A 127 -1.86 -12.10 3.40
C ALA A 127 -3.06 -11.82 2.47
N LYS A 128 -4.30 -11.81 3.01
CA LYS A 128 -5.47 -11.35 2.26
C LYS A 128 -5.41 -9.86 1.94
N CYS A 129 -4.72 -9.04 2.73
CA CYS A 129 -4.44 -7.65 2.37
C CYS A 129 -3.59 -7.58 1.11
N VAL A 130 -2.52 -8.39 1.02
CA VAL A 130 -1.66 -8.46 -0.16
C VAL A 130 -2.46 -8.94 -1.38
N GLU A 131 -3.21 -10.04 -1.24
CA GLU A 131 -4.06 -10.58 -2.32
C GLU A 131 -5.06 -9.53 -2.82
N PHE A 132 -5.73 -8.81 -1.91
CA PHE A 132 -6.64 -7.72 -2.26
C PHE A 132 -5.92 -6.60 -3.02
N MET A 133 -4.74 -6.17 -2.56
CA MET A 133 -3.97 -5.11 -3.23
C MET A 133 -3.51 -5.51 -4.64
N LYS A 134 -3.20 -6.79 -4.85
CA LYS A 134 -2.86 -7.28 -6.19
C LYS A 134 -4.01 -7.17 -7.18
N THR A 135 -5.28 -7.26 -6.74
CA THR A 135 -6.44 -7.17 -7.64
C THR A 135 -6.57 -5.83 -8.39
N PHE A 136 -5.92 -4.77 -7.88
CA PHE A 136 -5.90 -3.46 -8.53
C PHE A 136 -4.92 -3.37 -9.71
N ASN A 137 -4.04 -4.37 -9.89
CA ASN A 137 -3.06 -4.43 -10.99
C ASN A 137 -2.23 -3.14 -11.14
N LEU A 138 -1.77 -2.58 -10.01
CA LEU A 138 -0.88 -1.42 -9.97
C LEU A 138 0.55 -1.87 -9.60
N PRO A 139 1.58 -1.10 -9.99
CA PRO A 139 2.95 -1.33 -9.53
C PRO A 139 2.99 -1.37 -8.00
N LEU A 140 3.46 -2.48 -7.43
CA LEU A 140 3.36 -2.76 -5.99
C LEU A 140 4.75 -2.92 -5.37
N LEU A 141 5.03 -2.12 -4.34
CA LEU A 141 6.20 -2.28 -3.48
C LEU A 141 5.76 -2.90 -2.14
N MET A 142 6.22 -4.12 -1.86
CA MET A 142 5.99 -4.80 -0.59
C MET A 142 7.22 -4.64 0.30
N LEU A 143 7.01 -4.14 1.53
CA LEU A 143 8.05 -3.93 2.52
C LEU A 143 7.79 -4.77 3.77
N GLY A 144 8.83 -4.92 4.60
CA GLY A 144 8.70 -5.49 5.95
C GLY A 144 8.07 -4.52 6.93
N GLY A 145 8.55 -4.56 8.17
CA GLY A 145 8.04 -3.76 9.29
C GLY A 145 8.37 -4.42 10.63
N GLY A 146 7.59 -4.10 11.65
CA GLY A 146 7.69 -4.73 12.97
C GLY A 146 7.34 -6.22 12.95
N GLY A 147 7.77 -6.94 13.99
CA GLY A 147 7.55 -8.37 14.10
C GLY A 147 8.44 -9.04 15.13
N TYR A 148 7.94 -9.23 16.34
CA TYR A 148 8.79 -9.58 17.49
C TYR A 148 8.74 -11.06 17.87
N THR A 149 7.86 -11.85 17.24
CA THR A 149 7.91 -13.32 17.29
C THR A 149 8.52 -13.81 15.97
N ILE A 150 9.86 -13.84 15.89
CA ILE A 150 10.63 -13.99 14.64
C ILE A 150 10.24 -15.21 13.79
N ARG A 151 9.88 -16.34 14.42
CA ARG A 151 9.40 -17.53 13.71
C ARG A 151 8.07 -17.29 12.97
N ASN A 152 7.22 -16.42 13.49
CA ASN A 152 5.96 -16.05 12.83
C ASN A 152 6.19 -14.99 11.76
N VAL A 153 7.18 -14.10 11.93
CA VAL A 153 7.61 -13.16 10.89
C VAL A 153 8.11 -13.93 9.66
N ALA A 154 8.99 -14.91 9.86
CA ALA A 154 9.48 -15.77 8.80
C ALA A 154 8.32 -16.48 8.07
N ARG A 155 7.35 -17.03 8.81
CA ARG A 155 6.14 -17.64 8.23
C ARG A 155 5.31 -16.65 7.41
N CYS A 156 5.09 -15.44 7.94
CA CYS A 156 4.28 -14.40 7.33
C CYS A 156 4.86 -13.97 5.98
N TRP A 157 6.10 -13.48 5.98
CA TRP A 157 6.74 -12.96 4.78
C TRP A 157 7.02 -14.05 3.74
N THR A 158 7.27 -15.29 4.17
CA THR A 158 7.34 -16.45 3.26
C THR A 158 6.01 -16.66 2.54
N PHE A 159 4.89 -16.67 3.28
CA PHE A 159 3.57 -16.88 2.71
C PHE A 159 3.14 -15.71 1.82
N GLU A 160 3.42 -14.48 2.22
CA GLU A 160 3.13 -13.28 1.41
C GLU A 160 3.96 -13.21 0.14
N THR A 161 5.20 -13.73 0.15
CA THR A 161 5.99 -13.89 -1.07
C THR A 161 5.33 -14.88 -2.01
N ALA A 162 4.78 -15.99 -1.51
CA ALA A 162 4.04 -16.93 -2.35
C ALA A 162 2.75 -16.30 -2.94
N VAL A 163 2.05 -15.47 -2.16
CA VAL A 163 0.91 -14.67 -2.66
C VAL A 163 1.37 -13.68 -3.73
N ALA A 164 2.50 -12.99 -3.55
CA ALA A 164 3.06 -12.11 -4.58
C ALA A 164 3.32 -12.85 -5.90
N LEU A 165 3.74 -14.12 -5.82
CA LEU A 165 4.02 -14.99 -6.96
C LEU A 165 2.81 -15.76 -7.52
N ASP A 166 1.60 -15.54 -7.00
CA ASP A 166 0.39 -16.31 -7.36
C ASP A 166 0.58 -17.83 -7.25
N THR A 167 1.41 -18.25 -6.30
CA THR A 167 1.75 -19.66 -6.09
C THR A 167 0.98 -20.17 -4.88
N GLU A 168 0.07 -21.13 -5.12
CA GLU A 168 -0.57 -21.83 -4.02
C GLU A 168 0.45 -22.65 -3.24
N ILE A 169 0.50 -22.44 -1.92
CA ILE A 169 1.17 -23.37 -1.01
C ILE A 169 0.10 -24.39 -0.60
N PRO A 170 0.17 -25.66 -1.06
CA PRO A 170 -0.94 -26.60 -0.92
C PRO A 170 -1.33 -26.81 0.54
N ASN A 171 -2.64 -26.84 0.81
CA ASN A 171 -3.23 -26.94 2.15
C ASN A 171 -2.74 -28.15 3.00
N GLY A 172 -2.17 -29.18 2.36
CA GLY A 172 -1.58 -30.37 3.01
C GLY A 172 -0.04 -30.38 3.07
N GLN A 173 0.62 -29.37 2.48
CA GLN A 173 2.07 -29.21 2.42
C GLN A 173 2.58 -27.99 3.21
N TYR A 174 1.77 -27.46 4.15
CA TYR A 174 2.26 -26.49 5.13
C TYR A 174 3.37 -27.01 6.05
N LYS A 175 3.84 -28.25 5.84
CA LYS A 175 5.07 -28.73 6.46
C LYS A 175 6.22 -27.89 5.93
N LEU A 176 6.91 -27.20 6.83
CA LEU A 176 8.06 -26.40 6.46
C LEU A 176 9.11 -27.30 5.80
N PRO A 177 9.74 -26.86 4.69
CA PRO A 177 10.91 -27.55 4.17
C PRO A 177 12.04 -27.46 5.20
N TYR A 178 12.92 -28.46 5.18
CA TYR A 178 14.14 -28.39 5.99
C TYR A 178 14.96 -27.16 5.59
N ASN A 179 15.50 -26.47 6.58
CA ASN A 179 16.29 -25.25 6.44
C ASN A 179 17.20 -25.10 7.67
N ASP A 180 18.17 -24.20 7.59
CA ASP A 180 19.19 -24.01 8.64
C ASP A 180 18.60 -23.60 10.01
N TYR A 181 17.35 -23.14 10.04
CA TYR A 181 16.64 -22.69 11.25
C TYR A 181 15.42 -23.56 11.57
N PHE A 182 15.35 -24.79 11.05
CA PHE A 182 14.17 -25.64 11.10
C PHE A 182 13.65 -25.87 12.54
N GLU A 183 14.56 -26.00 13.50
CA GLU A 183 14.26 -26.25 14.91
C GLU A 183 13.49 -25.09 15.57
N TYR A 184 13.60 -23.87 15.05
CA TYR A 184 12.89 -22.69 15.57
C TYR A 184 11.36 -22.80 15.39
N PHE A 185 10.92 -23.66 14.48
CA PHE A 185 9.51 -23.84 14.12
C PHE A 185 8.85 -25.00 14.85
N GLY A 186 9.51 -25.60 15.85
CA GLY A 186 8.91 -26.61 16.70
C GLY A 186 7.76 -26.07 17.57
N PRO A 187 6.86 -26.96 18.03
CA PRO A 187 6.87 -28.41 17.83
C PRO A 187 6.14 -28.88 16.56
N ASP A 188 5.41 -27.99 15.88
CA ASP A 188 4.49 -28.35 14.80
C ASP A 188 5.14 -28.34 13.42
N PHE A 189 6.20 -27.55 13.22
CA PHE A 189 6.93 -27.41 11.96
C PHE A 189 6.02 -27.04 10.79
N LYS A 190 4.97 -26.26 11.06
CA LYS A 190 4.02 -25.78 10.06
C LYS A 190 4.23 -24.31 9.72
N LEU A 191 3.82 -23.95 8.51
CA LEU A 191 3.80 -22.58 8.02
C LEU A 191 2.66 -21.76 8.67
N HIS A 192 1.44 -22.30 8.71
CA HIS A 192 0.32 -21.60 9.34
C HIS A 192 0.31 -21.75 10.85
N ILE A 193 -0.15 -20.68 11.50
CA ILE A 193 -0.45 -20.66 12.93
C ILE A 193 -1.96 -20.59 13.15
N SER A 194 -2.42 -21.23 14.21
CA SER A 194 -3.80 -21.09 14.68
C SER A 194 -3.96 -19.82 15.53
N PRO A 195 -5.10 -19.13 15.45
CA PRO A 195 -5.39 -18.01 16.35
C PRO A 195 -5.40 -18.48 17.82
N SER A 196 -5.06 -17.56 18.72
CA SER A 196 -5.20 -17.79 20.16
C SER A 196 -6.68 -17.68 20.59
N ASN A 197 -6.96 -18.03 21.84
CA ASN A 197 -8.27 -17.82 22.47
C ASN A 197 -8.47 -16.39 23.02
N MET A 198 -7.61 -15.44 22.66
CA MET A 198 -7.72 -14.04 23.09
C MET A 198 -9.05 -13.44 22.59
N THR A 199 -9.78 -12.79 23.49
CA THR A 199 -11.04 -12.14 23.15
C THR A 199 -10.81 -10.97 22.21
N ASN A 200 -11.51 -10.96 21.07
CA ASN A 200 -11.57 -9.80 20.19
C ASN A 200 -12.42 -8.70 20.84
N GLN A 201 -11.80 -7.58 21.19
CA GLN A 201 -12.48 -6.42 21.80
C GLN A 201 -13.10 -5.48 20.77
N ASN A 202 -12.89 -5.73 19.47
CA ASN A 202 -13.46 -4.93 18.39
C ASN A 202 -14.86 -5.47 18.07
N THR A 203 -15.91 -4.84 18.61
CA THR A 203 -17.30 -5.23 18.30
C THR A 203 -17.67 -4.84 16.87
N ASN A 204 -18.68 -5.49 16.29
CA ASN A 204 -19.14 -5.16 14.95
C ASN A 204 -19.66 -3.72 14.88
N GLU A 205 -20.40 -3.26 15.89
CA GLU A 205 -20.92 -1.90 15.96
C GLU A 205 -19.79 -0.87 16.01
N TYR A 206 -18.72 -1.19 16.73
CA TYR A 206 -17.52 -0.37 16.79
C TYR A 206 -16.88 -0.24 15.40
N LEU A 207 -16.59 -1.36 14.73
CA LEU A 207 -15.96 -1.39 13.41
C LEU A 207 -16.81 -0.68 12.35
N GLU A 208 -18.12 -0.91 12.34
CA GLU A 208 -19.04 -0.24 11.41
C GLU A 208 -19.05 1.27 11.59
N LYS A 209 -19.01 1.76 12.84
CA LYS A 209 -18.95 3.19 13.13
C LYS A 209 -17.66 3.84 12.63
N ILE A 210 -16.52 3.15 12.76
CA ILE A 210 -15.25 3.62 12.19
C ILE A 210 -15.35 3.67 10.67
N LYS A 211 -15.78 2.56 10.07
CA LYS A 211 -15.90 2.42 8.62
C LYS A 211 -16.77 3.54 8.04
N GLN A 212 -17.93 3.82 8.62
CA GLN A 212 -18.81 4.90 8.17
C GLN A 212 -18.11 6.26 8.16
N ARG A 213 -17.40 6.62 9.24
CA ARG A 213 -16.63 7.88 9.32
C ARG A 213 -15.52 7.95 8.27
N LEU A 214 -14.81 6.84 8.04
CA LEU A 214 -13.77 6.78 7.00
C LEU A 214 -14.37 6.97 5.60
N PHE A 215 -15.51 6.35 5.31
CA PHE A 215 -16.22 6.54 4.04
C PHE A 215 -16.72 7.99 3.86
N GLU A 216 -17.16 8.65 4.93
CA GLU A 216 -17.51 10.08 4.90
C GLU A 216 -16.31 10.95 4.53
N ASN A 217 -15.14 10.70 5.13
CA ASN A 217 -13.91 11.41 4.80
C ASN A 217 -13.49 11.17 3.34
N LEU A 218 -13.54 9.92 2.86
CA LEU A 218 -13.16 9.57 1.49
C LEU A 218 -14.08 10.20 0.44
N ARG A 219 -15.36 10.42 0.76
CA ARG A 219 -16.31 11.14 -0.12
C ARG A 219 -15.95 12.60 -0.35
N MET A 220 -15.14 13.19 0.52
CA MET A 220 -14.69 14.59 0.38
C MET A 220 -13.60 14.76 -0.69
N LEU A 221 -13.01 13.66 -1.17
CA LEU A 221 -12.00 13.72 -2.23
C LEU A 221 -12.65 14.12 -3.56
N PRO A 222 -11.96 14.91 -4.40
CA PRO A 222 -12.45 15.23 -5.73
C PRO A 222 -12.68 13.94 -6.53
N HIS A 223 -13.92 13.73 -6.94
CA HIS A 223 -14.29 12.67 -7.85
C HIS A 223 -15.13 13.28 -8.97
N ALA A 224 -15.12 12.67 -10.16
CA ALA A 224 -16.11 13.03 -11.16
C ALA A 224 -17.50 12.74 -10.55
N PRO A 225 -18.47 13.68 -10.58
CA PRO A 225 -19.85 13.33 -10.26
C PRO A 225 -20.26 12.21 -11.21
N GLY A 226 -20.89 11.16 -10.68
CA GLY A 226 -21.40 10.09 -11.53
C GLY A 226 -22.30 10.71 -12.59
N VAL A 227 -21.85 10.71 -13.84
CA VAL A 227 -22.68 11.10 -14.97
C VAL A 227 -23.73 10.00 -15.06
N GLN A 228 -24.94 10.29 -14.62
CA GLN A 228 -26.07 9.42 -14.86
C GLN A 228 -26.23 9.36 -16.38
N MET A 229 -25.88 8.22 -16.99
CA MET A 229 -26.14 7.94 -18.39
C MET A 229 -27.65 8.00 -18.57
N GLN A 230 -28.16 9.15 -19.01
CA GLN A 230 -29.53 9.25 -19.49
C GLN A 230 -29.53 8.70 -20.91
N ALA A 231 -30.49 7.82 -21.22
CA ALA A 231 -30.75 7.47 -22.60
C ALA A 231 -31.02 8.76 -23.36
N ILE A 232 -30.31 8.95 -24.47
CA ILE A 232 -30.58 10.03 -25.41
C ILE A 232 -32.05 9.83 -25.83
N PRO A 233 -32.96 10.81 -25.62
CA PRO A 233 -34.30 10.74 -26.18
C PRO A 233 -34.18 10.44 -27.68
N GLU A 234 -35.02 9.56 -28.23
CA GLU A 234 -34.94 9.17 -29.66
C GLU A 234 -34.95 10.39 -30.60
N ASP A 235 -35.48 11.51 -30.12
CA ASP A 235 -35.66 12.78 -30.83
C ASP A 235 -34.42 13.72 -30.76
N ALA A 236 -33.40 13.38 -29.96
CA ALA A 236 -32.26 14.28 -29.71
C ALA A 236 -31.11 14.12 -30.72
N VAL A 237 -31.16 13.08 -31.56
CA VAL A 237 -30.36 13.00 -32.77
C VAL A 237 -31.24 13.52 -33.92
N GLN A 238 -31.06 14.78 -34.30
CA GLN A 238 -31.48 15.17 -35.65
C GLN A 238 -30.60 14.36 -36.60
N ASP A 239 -31.21 13.41 -37.30
CA ASP A 239 -30.61 12.72 -38.42
C ASP A 239 -30.47 13.77 -39.54
N ASP A 240 -29.44 14.60 -39.43
CA ASP A 240 -29.00 15.45 -40.54
C ASP A 240 -28.23 14.54 -41.50
N SER A 241 -28.96 13.58 -42.08
CA SER A 241 -28.49 12.77 -43.21
C SER A 241 -28.53 13.60 -44.50
N GLY A 242 -28.08 14.86 -44.40
CA GLY A 242 -27.94 15.79 -45.49
C GLY A 242 -26.52 15.74 -46.02
N ASP A 243 -26.26 14.80 -46.92
CA ASP A 243 -25.27 14.88 -48.01
C ASP A 243 -23.90 15.56 -47.73
N GLU A 244 -23.23 15.25 -46.60
CA GLU A 244 -21.83 15.68 -46.39
C GLU A 244 -20.80 14.80 -47.13
N ASP A 245 -21.24 13.70 -47.77
CA ASP A 245 -20.37 12.76 -48.49
C ASP A 245 -20.11 13.14 -49.97
N ASP A 246 -20.67 14.25 -50.46
CA ASP A 246 -20.48 14.75 -51.84
C ASP A 246 -19.38 15.83 -51.97
N ASP A 247 -18.70 16.20 -50.87
CA ASP A 247 -17.66 17.23 -50.89
C ASP A 247 -16.26 16.67 -51.23
N ASP A 248 -15.67 17.25 -52.29
CA ASP A 248 -14.36 16.92 -52.85
C ASP A 248 -13.23 16.98 -51.78
N PRO A 249 -12.56 15.85 -51.47
CA PRO A 249 -11.54 15.78 -50.42
C PRO A 249 -10.30 16.66 -50.66
N ASP A 250 -10.12 17.21 -51.88
CA ASP A 250 -9.01 18.11 -52.21
C ASP A 250 -9.34 19.61 -52.03
N LYS A 251 -10.57 19.98 -51.62
CA LYS A 251 -10.91 21.37 -51.32
C LYS A 251 -10.58 21.74 -49.88
N ARG A 252 -9.52 22.53 -49.69
CA ARG A 252 -9.24 23.18 -48.39
C ARG A 252 -10.30 24.23 -48.04
N ILE A 253 -11.01 24.01 -46.94
CA ILE A 253 -11.87 25.02 -46.30
C ILE A 253 -11.00 26.15 -45.75
N SER A 254 -11.28 27.40 -46.14
CA SER A 254 -10.52 28.55 -45.67
C SER A 254 -10.89 28.92 -44.22
N MET A 255 -9.90 29.29 -43.39
CA MET A 255 -10.04 29.63 -41.96
C MET A 255 -11.05 30.75 -41.64
N THR A 256 -11.63 31.42 -42.63
CA THR A 256 -12.54 32.55 -42.43
C THR A 256 -13.95 32.13 -41.99
N SER A 257 -14.38 30.87 -42.19
CA SER A 257 -15.76 30.45 -41.84
C SER A 257 -15.96 29.91 -40.42
N LEU A 258 -14.90 29.78 -39.61
CA LEU A 258 -14.96 29.25 -38.23
C LEU A 258 -15.30 30.31 -37.15
N ARG A 259 -15.79 31.49 -37.53
CA ARG A 259 -16.04 32.61 -36.60
C ARG A 259 -17.51 32.88 -36.26
N SER A 260 -18.44 32.01 -36.63
CA SER A 260 -19.86 32.24 -36.36
C SER A 260 -20.55 31.07 -35.69
N THR A 261 -20.00 30.55 -34.59
CA THR A 261 -20.75 29.80 -33.56
C THR A 261 -19.84 29.45 -32.38
N TRP A 262 -19.54 30.46 -31.55
CA TRP A 262 -19.29 30.33 -30.11
C TRP A 262 -19.69 31.66 -29.46
#